data_AF-A0A0K1UCJ8-F1
#
_entry.id   AF-A0A0K1UCJ8-F1
#
_cell.length_a   1.000
_cell.length_b   1.000
_cell.length_c   1.000
_cell.angle_alpha   90.00
_cell.angle_beta   90.00
_cell.angle_gamma   90.00
#
_symmetry.space_group_name_H-M   'P 1'
#
loop_
_entity.id
_entity.type
_entity.pdbx_description
1 polymer ?
#
loop_
_entity_poly.entity_id
_entity_poly.type
_entity_poly.pdbx_seq_one_letter_code
_entity_poly.pdbx_strand_id
1 'polypeptide(L)'
;MKQIYGKVFRASGGGEYGIIRKTTEPFPEELAESDVIAEDECGNYFVQANLEVHFWDHETSESTVLAQSINEFIAGCVAPSEVELEPGQVKSVWVDPEFAKKFGIDPKP
;
A
#
# COMPACT_ATOMS: atom_id res chain seq x y z
N MET A 1 -6.88 7.08 -11.34
CA MET A 1 -5.96 6.30 -10.48
C MET A 1 -4.65 6.98 -10.13
N LYS A 2 -3.91 7.66 -11.03
CA LYS A 2 -2.60 8.25 -10.64
C LYS A 2 -2.63 9.16 -9.38
N GLN A 3 -3.74 9.82 -9.12
CA GLN A 3 -3.95 10.72 -7.97
C GLN A 3 -4.07 10.03 -6.60
N ILE A 4 -4.24 8.69 -6.57
CA ILE A 4 -4.34 7.93 -5.32
C ILE A 4 -3.05 7.17 -4.98
N TYR A 5 -2.06 7.14 -5.89
CA TYR A 5 -0.80 6.47 -5.59
C TYR A 5 -0.01 7.20 -4.49
N GLY A 6 0.59 6.43 -3.58
CA GLY A 6 1.28 6.95 -2.40
C GLY A 6 0.35 7.35 -1.25
N LYS A 7 -0.97 7.13 -1.40
CA LYS A 7 -1.97 7.33 -0.34
C LYS A 7 -2.33 6.01 0.32
N VAL A 8 -2.91 6.08 1.52
CA VAL A 8 -3.57 4.95 2.18
C VAL A 8 -5.08 5.07 1.98
N PHE A 9 -5.79 3.95 2.00
CA PHE A 9 -7.25 3.98 2.08
C PHE A 9 -7.68 3.94 3.55
N ARG A 10 -8.51 4.90 3.97
CA ARG A 10 -9.06 4.93 5.33
C ARG A 10 -10.54 4.59 5.31
N ALA A 11 -10.88 3.43 5.85
CA ALA A 11 -12.26 2.97 5.97
C ALA A 11 -13.04 3.83 6.96
N SER A 12 -14.36 3.87 6.80
CA SER A 12 -15.28 4.59 7.69
C SER A 12 -15.18 4.15 9.16
N GLY A 13 -14.82 2.88 9.39
CA GLY A 13 -14.58 2.31 10.73
C GLY A 13 -13.22 2.67 11.35
N GLY A 14 -12.38 3.47 10.69
CA GLY A 14 -11.07 3.89 11.18
C GLY A 14 -9.91 2.96 10.83
N GLY A 15 -10.17 1.82 10.17
CA GLY A 15 -9.12 0.94 9.64
C GLY A 15 -8.38 1.60 8.47
N GLU A 16 -7.07 1.40 8.43
CA GLU A 16 -6.21 1.83 7.33
C GLU A 16 -5.71 0.64 6.53
N TYR A 17 -5.72 0.79 5.21
CA TYR A 17 -5.22 -0.20 4.26
C TYR A 17 -4.02 0.40 3.54
N GLY A 18 -3.07 -0.48 3.18
CA GLY A 18 -1.70 -0.13 2.81
C GLY A 18 -1.54 0.91 1.69
N ILE A 19 -0.30 1.32 1.47
CA ILE A 19 0.02 2.37 0.49
C ILE A 19 -0.37 1.89 -0.90
N ILE A 20 -1.31 2.61 -1.51
CA ILE A 20 -1.82 2.30 -2.84
C ILE A 20 -0.71 2.53 -3.87
N ARG A 21 -0.36 1.47 -4.60
CA ARG A 21 0.64 1.50 -5.66
C ARG A 21 0.09 0.97 -6.97
N LYS A 22 0.79 1.30 -8.04
CA LYS A 22 0.49 0.76 -9.36
C LYS A 22 0.83 -0.73 -9.35
N THR A 23 -0.12 -1.57 -9.71
CA THR A 23 0.09 -3.00 -9.87
C THR A 23 0.75 -3.36 -11.21
N THR A 24 1.36 -4.54 -11.28
CA THR A 24 1.94 -5.13 -12.49
C THR A 24 1.65 -6.63 -12.52
N GLU A 25 1.29 -7.14 -13.70
CA GLU A 25 1.06 -8.57 -13.93
C GLU A 25 2.35 -9.40 -13.74
N PRO A 26 2.24 -10.71 -13.42
CA PRO A 26 1.00 -11.49 -13.30
C PRO A 26 0.28 -11.31 -11.96
N PHE A 27 -1.03 -11.55 -11.95
CA PHE A 27 -1.86 -11.56 -10.74
C PHE A 27 -2.14 -12.99 -10.26
N PRO A 28 -2.46 -13.18 -8.97
CA PRO A 28 -2.96 -14.46 -8.45
C PRO A 28 -4.18 -14.97 -9.24
N GLU A 29 -4.30 -16.30 -9.41
CA GLU A 29 -5.40 -16.93 -10.15
C GLU A 29 -6.77 -16.62 -9.52
N GLU A 30 -6.79 -16.43 -8.20
CA GLU A 30 -7.98 -16.07 -7.42
C GLU A 30 -8.59 -14.72 -7.83
N LEU A 31 -7.79 -13.85 -8.46
CA LEU A 31 -8.22 -12.53 -8.91
C LEU A 31 -8.60 -12.50 -10.39
N ALA A 32 -8.65 -13.64 -11.09
CA ALA A 32 -8.88 -13.70 -12.54
C ALA A 32 -10.22 -13.06 -12.99
N GLU A 33 -11.24 -13.10 -12.13
CA GLU A 33 -12.58 -12.53 -12.41
C GLU A 33 -12.75 -11.09 -11.86
N SER A 34 -11.69 -10.50 -11.30
CA SER A 34 -11.71 -9.16 -10.69
C SER A 34 -10.78 -8.20 -11.41
N ASP A 35 -11.17 -6.93 -11.47
CA ASP A 35 -10.33 -5.87 -12.02
C ASP A 35 -9.32 -5.42 -10.95
N VAL A 36 -8.05 -5.80 -11.09
CA VAL A 36 -7.00 -5.34 -10.17
C VAL A 36 -6.68 -3.88 -10.42
N ILE A 37 -6.92 -3.03 -9.42
CA ILE A 37 -6.75 -1.57 -9.54
C ILE A 37 -5.44 -1.08 -8.92
N ALA A 38 -4.96 -1.74 -7.87
CA ALA A 38 -3.73 -1.37 -7.16
C ALA A 38 -3.19 -2.52 -6.29
N GLU A 39 -1.98 -2.36 -5.78
CA GLU A 39 -1.37 -3.24 -4.77
C GLU A 39 -0.82 -2.41 -3.58
N ASP A 40 -0.42 -3.07 -2.49
CA ASP A 40 0.16 -2.43 -1.30
C ASP A 40 1.66 -2.69 -1.05
N GLU A 41 2.38 -3.29 -2.02
CA GLU A 41 3.80 -3.74 -1.92
C GLU A 41 4.03 -4.95 -1.00
N CYS A 42 2.99 -5.42 -0.31
CA CYS A 42 3.06 -6.60 0.57
C CYS A 42 2.32 -7.80 -0.02
N GLY A 43 1.97 -7.74 -1.31
CA GLY A 43 1.25 -8.81 -2.01
C GLY A 43 -0.28 -8.71 -1.91
N ASN A 44 -0.82 -7.72 -1.20
CA ASN A 44 -2.26 -7.51 -1.14
C ASN A 44 -2.72 -6.62 -2.29
N TYR A 45 -3.96 -6.83 -2.73
CA TYR A 45 -4.51 -6.15 -3.89
C TYR A 45 -5.78 -5.39 -3.56
N PHE A 46 -5.91 -4.22 -4.16
CA PHE A 46 -7.17 -3.52 -4.27
C PHE A 46 -7.80 -3.96 -5.59
N VAL A 47 -9.02 -4.49 -5.51
CA VAL A 47 -9.71 -5.06 -6.68
C VAL A 47 -11.11 -4.47 -6.79
N GLN A 48 -11.59 -4.30 -8.01
CA GLN A 48 -12.96 -3.90 -8.29
C GLN A 48 -13.75 -5.12 -8.76
N ALA A 49 -14.86 -5.40 -8.08
CA ALA A 49 -15.78 -6.48 -8.43
C ALA A 49 -17.21 -6.00 -8.19
N ASN A 50 -18.13 -6.26 -9.12
CA ASN A 50 -19.55 -5.87 -9.00
C ASN A 50 -19.78 -4.39 -8.61
N LEU A 51 -18.96 -3.47 -9.14
CA LEU A 51 -18.95 -2.03 -8.84
C LEU A 51 -18.39 -1.63 -7.46
N GLU A 52 -18.20 -2.58 -6.55
CA GLU A 52 -17.58 -2.39 -5.24
C GLU A 52 -16.05 -2.47 -5.34
N VAL A 53 -15.37 -1.87 -4.37
CA VAL A 53 -13.92 -2.01 -4.22
C VAL A 53 -13.63 -2.85 -2.99
N HIS A 54 -12.79 -3.86 -3.17
CA HIS A 54 -12.38 -4.79 -2.14
C HIS A 54 -10.88 -4.72 -1.91
N PHE A 55 -10.47 -5.04 -0.69
CA PHE A 55 -9.10 -5.37 -0.32
C PHE A 55 -8.98 -6.89 -0.26
N TRP A 56 -8.16 -7.47 -1.12
CA TRP A 56 -7.83 -8.89 -1.10
C TRP A 56 -6.52 -9.10 -0.35
N ASP A 57 -6.57 -9.93 0.68
CA ASP A 57 -5.44 -10.29 1.52
C ASP A 57 -4.79 -11.58 1.03
N HIS A 58 -3.50 -11.53 0.71
CA HIS A 58 -2.78 -12.68 0.18
C HIS A 58 -2.52 -13.77 1.23
N GLU A 59 -2.50 -13.44 2.51
CA GLU A 59 -2.25 -14.40 3.59
C GLU A 59 -3.46 -15.29 3.85
N THR A 60 -4.66 -14.73 3.68
CA THR A 60 -5.94 -15.39 3.99
C THR A 60 -6.76 -15.74 2.75
N SER A 61 -6.43 -15.16 1.59
CA SER A 61 -7.23 -15.20 0.36
C SER A 61 -8.63 -14.62 0.52
N GLU A 62 -8.87 -13.84 1.59
CA GLU A 62 -10.16 -13.22 1.87
C GLU A 62 -10.25 -11.81 1.28
N SER A 63 -11.47 -11.41 0.90
CA SER A 63 -11.78 -10.08 0.39
C SER A 63 -12.62 -9.28 1.39
N THR A 64 -12.15 -8.09 1.76
CA THR A 64 -12.87 -7.15 2.60
C THR A 64 -13.43 -6.01 1.76
N VAL A 65 -14.74 -5.72 1.85
CA VAL A 65 -15.36 -4.59 1.15
C VAL A 65 -14.82 -3.28 1.75
N LEU A 66 -14.21 -2.44 0.91
CA LEU A 66 -13.69 -1.13 1.29
C LEU A 66 -14.66 0.01 0.97
N ALA A 67 -15.30 -0.07 -0.20
CA ALA A 67 -16.17 0.99 -0.70
C ALA A 67 -17.22 0.42 -1.66
N GLN A 68 -18.40 1.06 -1.70
CA GLN A 68 -19.51 0.70 -2.58
C GLN A 68 -19.33 1.23 -4.02
N SER A 69 -18.30 2.04 -4.24
CA SER A 69 -17.94 2.53 -5.57
C SER A 69 -16.48 2.97 -5.65
N ILE A 70 -15.95 3.03 -6.88
CA ILE A 70 -14.59 3.57 -7.12
C ILE A 70 -14.45 5.04 -6.68
N ASN A 71 -15.53 5.82 -6.74
CA ASN A 71 -15.51 7.23 -6.33
C ASN A 71 -15.41 7.37 -4.82
N GLU A 72 -16.14 6.53 -4.08
CA GLU A 72 -16.03 6.45 -2.62
C GLU A 72 -14.64 5.98 -2.21
N PHE A 73 -14.08 4.98 -2.90
CA PHE A 73 -12.71 4.54 -2.69
C PHE A 73 -11.69 5.68 -2.85
N ILE A 74 -11.78 6.41 -3.96
CA ILE A 74 -10.90 7.57 -4.23
C ILE A 74 -11.07 8.66 -3.17
N ALA A 75 -12.30 8.90 -2.68
CA ALA A 75 -12.56 9.89 -1.64
C ALA A 75 -11.97 9.47 -0.28
N GLY A 76 -11.91 8.17 0.01
CA GLY A 76 -11.25 7.61 1.20
C GLY A 76 -9.73 7.52 1.10
N CYS A 77 -9.14 7.81 -0.07
CA CYS A 77 -7.69 7.82 -0.24
C CYS A 77 -7.07 9.12 0.32
N VAL A 78 -6.29 8.98 1.38
CA VAL A 78 -5.73 10.08 2.18
C VAL A 78 -4.21 9.95 2.30
N ALA A 79 -3.53 11.06 2.59
CA ALA A 79 -2.10 11.00 2.87
C ALA A 79 -1.84 10.05 4.06
N PRO A 80 -0.78 9.22 4.00
CA PRO A 80 -0.37 8.42 5.15
C PRO A 80 -0.03 9.35 6.31
N SER A 81 -0.27 8.87 7.54
CA SER A 81 0.06 9.63 8.73
C SER A 81 1.57 9.89 8.79
N GLU A 82 1.94 11.14 9.02
CA GLU A 82 3.34 11.49 9.29
C GLU A 82 3.73 10.94 10.66
N VAL A 83 4.88 10.28 10.72
CA VAL A 83 5.49 9.85 11.98
C VAL A 83 6.60 10.85 12.30
N GLU A 84 6.35 11.70 13.28
CA GLU A 84 7.41 12.53 13.85
C GLU A 84 8.32 11.65 14.72
N LEU A 85 9.61 11.68 14.42
CA LEU A 85 10.62 10.92 15.14
C LEU A 85 11.40 11.87 16.06
N GLU A 86 11.41 11.57 17.35
CA GLU A 86 12.18 12.34 18.32
C GLU A 86 13.70 12.15 18.12
N PRO A 87 14.53 13.14 18.49
CA PRO A 87 15.98 12.98 18.48
C PRO A 87 16.43 11.73 19.26
N GLY A 88 17.11 10.80 18.57
CA GLY A 88 17.62 9.55 19.16
C GLY A 88 16.62 8.39 19.24
N GLN A 89 15.41 8.53 18.68
CA GLN A 89 14.44 7.44 18.52
C GLN A 89 14.89 6.41 17.48
N VAL A 90 15.47 6.88 16.37
CA VAL A 90 16.12 6.02 15.38
C VAL A 90 17.42 5.47 15.96
N LYS A 91 17.50 4.15 16.17
CA LYS A 91 18.69 3.48 16.74
C LYS A 91 19.70 3.06 15.69
N SER A 92 19.21 2.50 14.58
CA SER A 92 20.00 2.12 13.42
C SER A 92 19.12 2.18 12.18
N VAL A 93 19.73 2.35 11.02
CA VAL A 93 19.07 2.28 9.72
C VAL A 93 19.90 1.38 8.82
N TRP A 94 19.23 0.56 8.02
CA TRP A 94 19.91 -0.12 6.94
C TRP A 94 20.01 0.84 5.76
N VAL A 95 21.22 1.02 5.25
CA VAL A 95 21.49 1.83 4.06
C VAL A 95 22.06 0.91 3.01
N ASP A 96 21.57 1.04 1.78
CA ASP A 96 22.15 0.33 0.64
C ASP A 96 23.68 0.56 0.60
N PRO A 97 24.51 -0.50 0.57
CA PRO A 97 25.95 -0.35 0.65
C PRO A 97 26.58 0.46 -0.48
N GLU A 98 26.03 0.39 -1.70
CA GLU A 98 26.53 1.16 -2.84
C GLU A 98 26.16 2.64 -2.72
N PHE A 99 24.95 2.92 -2.22
CA PHE A 99 24.54 4.27 -1.85
C PHE A 99 25.43 4.83 -0.72
N ALA A 100 25.67 4.05 0.34
CA ALA A 100 26.51 4.46 1.47
C ALA A 100 27.93 4.84 1.01
N LYS A 101 28.55 4.02 0.14
CA LYS A 101 29.86 4.31 -0.47
C LYS A 101 29.86 5.62 -1.25
N LYS A 102 28.83 5.90 -2.04
CA LYS A 102 28.72 7.14 -2.84
C LYS A 102 28.74 8.40 -1.98
N PHE A 103 28.21 8.32 -0.76
CA PHE A 103 28.13 9.45 0.18
C PHE A 103 29.18 9.41 1.29
N GLY A 104 30.15 8.48 1.22
CA GLY A 104 31.20 8.34 2.24
C GLY A 104 30.65 7.98 3.62
N ILE A 105 29.48 7.37 3.69
CA ILE A 105 28.90 6.85 4.93
C ILE A 105 29.61 5.54 5.21
N ASP A 106 30.55 5.57 6.16
CA ASP A 106 31.21 4.36 6.62
C ASP A 106 30.15 3.40 7.18
N PRO A 107 30.04 2.17 6.66
CA PRO A 107 29.15 1.16 7.22
C PRO A 107 29.79 0.66 8.52
N LYS A 108 29.67 1.43 9.60
CA LYS A 108 29.97 0.90 10.93
C LYS A 108 28.71 0.22 11.48
N PRO A 109 28.83 -1.02 11.96
CA PRO A 109 27.72 -1.84 12.45
C PRO A 109 27.08 -1.24 13.71
#